data_AF-A0A1S3JGH1-F1
#
_entry.id   AF-A0A1S3JGH1-F1
#
_cell.length_a   1.000
_cell.length_b   1.000
_cell.length_c   1.000
_cell.angle_alpha   90.00
_cell.angle_beta   90.00
_cell.angle_gamma   90.00
#
_symmetry.space_group_name_H-M   'P 1'
#
loop_
_entity.id
_entity.type
_entity.pdbx_description
1 polymer ?
#
loop_
_entity_poly.entity_id
_entity_poly.type
_entity_poly.pdbx_seq_one_letter_code
_entity_poly.pdbx_strand_id
1 'polypeptide(L)'
;MCVGGVILMALTEKGTEGLLLPGAVFHLMGGYQLAITDVQVAVLFPKLKATLICLISGAIDVSGFVPILLKMAYQAGVSYKMCMFTFAGIILLISSVNTITLPPRQDDDGNDIDAACCLKILKRHRSAEVSSRPSTEASFPLIHQGGFLCHQVDGDAILEKAHDKNNHHAVSINTSDQQVKNGEHRKTSIDQSDLMVREEENPDSKDVDDNTNTSLLHGTLLLIKRPTFWLLLFWFICQDTIIVTYQGCFYAIINYYGNNVKSTVSMYTDVYSWFQVVSLFWALPTGLMLDKLIASSTKEDKERCFMVPLSLAIFVGIVVSIACIIPVIEMHFVAIFFHSVLKTGSYAVHMAFVASV
;
A
#
# COMPACT_ATOMS: atom_id res chain seq x y z
N MET A 1 8.80 -2.15 -12.12
CA MET A 1 7.79 -2.29 -13.20
C MET A 1 7.38 -0.95 -13.80
N CYS A 2 6.96 0.03 -12.98
CA CYS A 2 6.49 1.34 -13.47
C CYS A 2 7.48 2.06 -14.42
N VAL A 3 8.74 2.21 -14.00
CA VAL A 3 9.82 2.82 -14.81
C VAL A 3 10.03 2.09 -16.14
N GLY A 4 10.03 0.75 -16.10
CA GLY A 4 10.17 -0.08 -17.31
C GLY A 4 9.03 0.16 -18.30
N GLY A 5 7.79 0.30 -17.82
CA GLY A 5 6.64 0.65 -18.66
C GLY A 5 6.80 2.01 -19.36
N VAL A 6 7.23 3.03 -18.63
CA VAL A 6 7.49 4.38 -19.19
C VAL A 6 8.61 4.36 -20.23
N ILE A 7 9.69 3.60 -19.98
CA ILE A 7 10.80 3.44 -20.94
C ILE A 7 10.31 2.76 -22.22
N LEU A 8 9.50 1.70 -22.12
CA LEU A 8 8.93 1.05 -23.30
C LEU A 8 8.08 2.02 -24.13
N MET A 9 7.28 2.87 -23.48
CA MET A 9 6.53 3.94 -24.16
C MET A 9 7.43 5.05 -24.74
N ALA A 10 8.60 5.32 -24.16
CA ALA A 10 9.55 6.30 -24.70
C ALA A 10 10.22 5.79 -25.98
N LEU A 11 10.39 4.47 -26.10
CA LEU A 11 11.02 3.79 -27.24
C LEU A 11 10.06 3.53 -28.41
N THR A 12 8.75 3.80 -28.24
CA THR A 12 7.80 3.64 -29.36
C THR A 12 8.06 4.68 -30.44
N GLU A 13 8.22 4.20 -31.66
CA GLU A 13 8.36 4.95 -32.90
C GLU A 13 7.42 4.36 -33.94
N LYS A 14 7.32 5.02 -35.11
CA LYS A 14 6.59 4.45 -36.25
C LYS A 14 7.21 3.10 -36.61
N GLY A 15 6.42 2.02 -36.52
CA GLY A 15 6.88 0.64 -36.75
C GLY A 15 7.16 -0.18 -35.49
N THR A 16 7.21 0.45 -34.31
CA THR A 16 7.35 -0.25 -33.00
C THR A 16 6.13 -0.04 -32.09
N GLU A 17 4.97 0.24 -32.68
CA GLU A 17 3.69 0.50 -31.99
C GLU A 17 3.28 -0.67 -31.07
N GLY A 18 3.74 -1.89 -31.37
CA GLY A 18 3.54 -3.07 -30.51
C GLY A 18 4.15 -2.96 -29.12
N LEU A 19 5.08 -2.01 -28.87
CA LEU A 19 5.63 -1.75 -27.53
C LEU A 19 4.70 -0.91 -26.65
N LEU A 20 3.71 -0.24 -27.23
CA LEU A 20 2.84 0.69 -26.51
C LEU A 20 1.92 -0.04 -25.53
N LEU A 21 1.37 -1.18 -25.95
CA LEU A 21 0.54 -2.05 -25.11
C LEU A 21 1.31 -2.64 -23.90
N PRO A 22 2.44 -3.36 -24.08
CA PRO A 22 3.19 -3.89 -22.95
C PRO A 22 3.75 -2.77 -22.05
N GLY A 23 4.12 -1.62 -22.64
CA GLY A 23 4.48 -0.42 -21.89
C GLY A 23 3.35 0.05 -20.96
N ALA A 24 2.13 0.16 -21.49
CA ALA A 24 0.93 0.53 -20.72
C ALA A 24 0.61 -0.47 -19.60
N VAL A 25 0.70 -1.77 -19.88
CA VAL A 25 0.45 -2.82 -18.88
C VAL A 25 1.48 -2.76 -17.74
N PHE A 26 2.77 -2.64 -18.05
CA PHE A 26 3.81 -2.54 -17.01
C PHE A 26 3.73 -1.23 -16.21
N HIS A 27 3.34 -0.14 -16.86
CA HIS A 27 3.09 1.12 -16.17
C HIS A 27 1.91 0.98 -15.19
N LEU A 28 0.80 0.41 -15.64
CA LEU A 28 -0.40 0.18 -14.83
C LEU A 28 -0.12 -0.75 -13.63
N MET A 29 0.50 -1.92 -13.87
CA MET A 29 0.84 -2.86 -12.80
C MET A 29 1.80 -2.22 -11.78
N GLY A 30 2.78 -1.46 -12.26
CA GLY A 30 3.71 -0.73 -11.39
C GLY A 30 3.02 0.33 -10.55
N GLY A 31 2.02 1.04 -11.10
CA GLY A 31 1.20 1.99 -10.37
C GLY A 31 0.37 1.33 -9.27
N TYR A 32 -0.28 0.19 -9.55
CA TYR A 32 -1.03 -0.55 -8.53
C TYR A 32 -0.16 -1.05 -7.39
N GLN A 33 1.06 -1.49 -7.66
CA GLN A 33 1.99 -1.91 -6.62
C GLN A 33 2.31 -0.76 -5.64
N LEU A 34 2.53 0.46 -6.15
CA LEU A 34 2.76 1.65 -5.32
C LEU A 34 1.52 2.04 -4.52
N ALA A 35 0.34 1.97 -5.14
CA ALA A 35 -0.92 2.25 -4.45
C ALA A 35 -1.15 1.32 -3.25
N ILE A 36 -0.84 0.03 -3.39
CA ILE A 36 -0.96 -0.94 -2.29
C ILE A 36 -0.02 -0.60 -1.14
N THR A 37 1.24 -0.22 -1.42
CA THR A 37 2.20 0.16 -0.37
C THR A 37 1.79 1.43 0.35
N ASP A 38 1.24 2.41 -0.36
CA ASP A 38 0.76 3.66 0.26
C ASP A 38 -0.40 3.39 1.24
N VAL A 39 -1.32 2.50 0.88
CA VAL A 39 -2.41 2.09 1.79
C VAL A 39 -1.87 1.41 3.04
N GLN A 40 -0.80 0.62 2.93
CA GLN A 40 -0.18 -0.02 4.11
C GLN A 40 0.38 1.02 5.08
N VAL A 41 0.98 2.11 4.57
CA VAL A 41 1.44 3.23 5.41
C VAL A 41 0.27 3.86 6.17
N ALA A 42 -0.92 3.92 5.58
CA ALA A 42 -2.10 4.46 6.26
C ALA A 42 -2.54 3.66 7.49
N VAL A 43 -2.19 2.37 7.56
CA VAL A 43 -2.48 1.51 8.71
C VAL A 43 -1.70 1.94 9.95
N LEU A 44 -0.56 2.62 9.80
CA LEU A 44 0.25 3.12 10.91
C LEU A 44 -0.43 4.26 11.70
N PHE A 45 -1.48 4.87 11.14
CA PHE A 45 -2.18 6.01 11.74
C PHE A 45 -3.64 5.64 12.09
N PRO A 46 -3.89 4.86 13.15
CA PRO A 46 -5.21 4.28 13.43
C PRO A 46 -6.33 5.32 13.64
N LYS A 47 -5.99 6.55 14.07
CA LYS A 47 -6.97 7.64 14.29
C LYS A 47 -7.45 8.32 13.01
N LEU A 48 -6.64 8.32 11.95
CA LEU A 48 -6.90 9.01 10.68
C LEU A 48 -6.79 8.05 9.50
N LYS A 49 -6.99 6.77 9.75
CA LYS A 49 -6.71 5.68 8.83
C LYS A 49 -7.56 5.81 7.56
N ALA A 50 -8.87 6.02 7.72
CA ALA A 50 -9.76 6.14 6.57
C ALA A 50 -9.50 7.45 5.81
N THR A 51 -9.17 8.54 6.52
CA THR A 51 -8.76 9.80 5.89
C THR A 51 -7.53 9.65 5.03
N LEU A 52 -6.49 8.98 5.54
CA LEU A 52 -5.24 8.80 4.80
C LEU A 52 -5.42 7.86 3.60
N ILE A 53 -6.17 6.77 3.75
CA ILE A 53 -6.56 5.89 2.63
C ILE A 53 -7.32 6.66 1.55
N CYS A 54 -8.25 7.52 1.96
CA CYS A 54 -9.03 8.33 1.03
C CYS A 54 -8.14 9.35 0.30
N LEU A 55 -7.22 10.02 1.02
CA LEU A 55 -6.28 10.97 0.44
C LEU A 55 -5.34 10.30 -0.58
N ILE A 56 -4.86 9.09 -0.29
CA ILE A 56 -4.08 8.28 -1.24
C ILE A 56 -4.91 7.96 -2.49
N SER A 57 -6.17 7.55 -2.31
CA SER A 57 -7.08 7.27 -3.44
C SER A 57 -7.32 8.52 -4.30
N GLY A 58 -7.49 9.68 -3.67
CA GLY A 58 -7.59 10.96 -4.36
C GLY A 58 -6.30 11.30 -5.12
N ALA A 59 -5.12 11.09 -4.52
CA ALA A 59 -3.83 11.32 -5.18
C ALA A 59 -3.62 10.41 -6.40
N ILE A 60 -4.05 9.15 -6.32
CA ILE A 60 -4.07 8.22 -7.45
C ILE A 60 -4.94 8.77 -8.58
N ASP A 61 -6.10 9.35 -8.27
CA ASP A 61 -6.96 9.96 -9.28
C ASP A 61 -6.33 11.20 -9.92
N VAL A 62 -5.67 12.06 -9.12
CA VAL A 62 -4.91 13.22 -9.64
C VAL A 62 -3.82 12.82 -10.62
N SER A 63 -3.28 11.60 -10.55
CA SER A 63 -2.27 11.14 -11.51
C SER A 63 -2.76 11.18 -12.97
N GLY A 64 -4.07 11.12 -13.21
CA GLY A 64 -4.66 11.31 -14.54
C GLY A 64 -4.52 12.74 -15.11
N PHE A 65 -4.06 13.70 -14.29
CA PHE A 65 -3.66 15.05 -14.72
C PHE A 65 -2.29 15.06 -15.43
N VAL A 66 -1.49 14.00 -15.29
CA VAL A 66 -0.17 13.91 -15.97
C VAL A 66 -0.28 14.01 -17.50
N PRO A 67 -1.22 13.31 -18.18
CA PRO A 67 -1.48 13.50 -19.62
C PRO A 67 -1.72 14.95 -20.07
N ILE A 68 -2.41 15.79 -19.28
CA ILE A 68 -2.64 17.20 -19.65
C ILE A 68 -1.37 18.03 -19.48
N LEU A 69 -0.58 17.78 -18.44
CA LEU A 69 0.76 18.38 -18.29
C LEU A 69 1.65 18.03 -19.48
N LEU A 70 1.62 16.76 -19.91
CA LEU A 70 2.37 16.29 -21.06
C LEU A 70 1.91 16.97 -22.36
N LYS A 71 0.60 17.12 -22.55
CA LYS A 71 0.02 17.84 -23.69
C LYS A 71 0.48 19.31 -23.71
N MET A 72 0.44 20.01 -22.58
CA MET A 72 0.91 21.39 -22.48
C MET A 72 2.41 21.52 -22.78
N ALA A 73 3.23 20.61 -22.25
CA ALA A 73 4.67 20.58 -22.53
C ALA A 73 4.95 20.34 -24.02
N TYR A 74 4.22 19.43 -24.65
CA TYR A 74 4.34 19.18 -26.08
C TYR A 74 3.95 20.40 -26.93
N GLN A 75 2.87 21.10 -26.55
CA GLN A 75 2.46 22.35 -27.21
C GLN A 75 3.49 23.48 -27.04
N ALA A 76 4.26 23.49 -25.95
CA ALA A 76 5.38 24.39 -25.75
C ALA A 76 6.64 24.02 -26.57
N GLY A 77 6.60 22.94 -27.35
CA GLY A 77 7.69 22.48 -28.21
C GLY A 77 8.60 21.42 -27.59
N VAL A 78 8.27 20.89 -26.40
CA VAL A 78 9.05 19.82 -25.78
C VAL A 78 8.77 18.48 -26.47
N SER A 79 9.82 17.76 -26.85
CA SER A 79 9.67 16.43 -27.45
C SER A 79 9.05 15.43 -26.46
N TYR A 80 8.06 14.66 -26.92
CA TYR A 80 7.38 13.61 -26.14
C TYR A 80 8.37 12.63 -25.49
N LYS A 81 9.43 12.24 -26.22
CA LYS A 81 10.47 11.34 -25.70
C LYS A 81 11.17 11.92 -24.48
N MET A 82 11.51 13.21 -24.52
CA MET A 82 12.15 13.86 -23.37
C MET A 82 11.22 13.88 -22.17
N CYS A 83 9.94 14.22 -22.36
CA CYS A 83 8.97 14.15 -21.27
C CYS A 83 8.89 12.75 -20.65
N MET A 84 8.84 11.69 -21.46
CA MET A 84 8.80 10.31 -20.96
C MET A 84 10.08 9.91 -20.21
N PHE A 85 11.26 10.27 -20.70
CA PHE A 85 12.51 10.02 -19.98
C PHE A 85 12.59 10.81 -18.67
N THR A 86 12.13 12.06 -18.66
CA THR A 86 12.04 12.86 -17.43
C THR A 86 11.09 12.23 -16.42
N PHE A 87 9.90 11.77 -16.84
CA PHE A 87 8.97 11.06 -15.95
C PHE A 87 9.58 9.78 -15.41
N ALA A 88 10.24 8.97 -16.25
CA ALA A 88 10.94 7.77 -15.80
C ALA A 88 12.02 8.09 -14.77
N GLY A 89 12.80 9.16 -14.98
CA GLY A 89 13.82 9.63 -14.06
C GLY A 89 13.26 10.09 -12.71
N ILE A 90 12.15 10.86 -12.72
CA ILE A 90 11.48 11.32 -11.49
C ILE A 90 10.93 10.11 -10.71
N ILE A 91 10.23 9.19 -11.37
CA ILE A 91 9.69 7.99 -10.73
C ILE A 91 10.82 7.16 -10.12
N LEU A 92 11.92 6.96 -10.85
CA LEU A 92 13.08 6.23 -10.35
C LEU A 92 13.68 6.91 -9.12
N LEU A 93 13.89 8.23 -9.17
CA LEU A 93 14.45 9.00 -8.06
C LEU A 93 13.57 8.92 -6.81
N ILE A 94 12.26 9.14 -6.94
CA ILE A 94 11.32 9.04 -5.82
C ILE A 94 11.29 7.61 -5.26
N SER A 95 11.24 6.60 -6.13
CA SER A 95 11.23 5.19 -5.71
C SER A 95 12.52 4.81 -4.98
N SER A 96 13.68 5.26 -5.47
CA SER A 96 14.98 5.03 -4.83
C SER A 96 15.08 5.70 -3.47
N VAL A 97 14.65 6.96 -3.35
CA VAL A 97 14.62 7.67 -2.06
C VAL A 97 13.72 6.94 -1.07
N ASN A 98 12.51 6.56 -1.48
CA ASN A 98 11.60 5.81 -0.61
C ASN A 98 12.20 4.47 -0.18
N THR A 99 12.85 3.75 -1.10
CA THR A 99 13.48 2.45 -0.80
C THR A 99 14.64 2.58 0.19
N ILE A 100 15.45 3.63 0.08
CA ILE A 100 16.61 3.86 0.96
C ILE A 100 16.20 4.44 2.32
N THR A 101 15.13 5.24 2.35
CA THR A 101 14.68 5.95 3.57
C THR A 101 13.76 5.09 4.43
N LEU A 102 13.11 4.07 3.86
CA LEU A 102 12.31 3.11 4.62
C LEU A 102 13.24 2.30 5.54
N PRO A 103 13.05 2.34 6.87
CA PRO A 103 13.87 1.57 7.78
C PRO A 103 13.70 0.07 7.49
N PRO A 104 14.79 -0.72 7.50
CA PRO A 104 14.70 -2.17 7.36
C PRO A 104 13.78 -2.71 8.45
N ARG A 105 12.97 -3.71 8.11
CA ARG A 105 12.04 -4.31 9.06
C ARG A 105 12.86 -4.94 10.18
N GLN A 106 12.83 -4.35 11.38
CA GLN A 106 13.52 -4.88 12.56
C GLN A 106 12.58 -5.81 13.33
N ASP A 107 13.10 -6.94 13.81
CA ASP A 107 12.38 -7.76 14.79
C ASP A 107 12.36 -7.07 16.16
N ASP A 108 11.57 -7.60 17.10
CA ASP A 108 11.51 -7.08 18.48
C ASP A 108 12.88 -7.11 19.19
N ASP A 109 13.84 -7.87 18.66
CA ASP A 109 15.23 -7.97 19.12
C ASP A 109 16.19 -7.00 18.39
N GLY A 110 15.68 -6.17 17.46
CA GLY A 110 16.42 -5.12 16.75
C GLY A 110 17.25 -5.62 15.55
N ASN A 111 17.08 -6.87 15.14
CA ASN A 111 17.80 -7.49 14.04
C ASN A 111 17.05 -7.29 12.70
N ASP A 112 17.82 -7.10 11.62
CA ASP A 112 17.27 -6.83 10.28
C ASP A 112 16.63 -8.09 9.67
N ILE A 113 15.30 -8.14 9.68
CA ILE A 113 14.49 -9.24 9.14
C ILE A 113 14.68 -9.37 7.62
N ASP A 114 14.88 -8.24 6.92
CA ASP A 114 14.96 -8.22 5.46
C ASP A 114 16.29 -8.84 4.99
N ALA A 115 17.38 -8.59 5.71
CA ALA A 115 18.67 -9.24 5.48
C ALA A 115 18.59 -10.76 5.71
N ALA A 116 17.94 -11.20 6.79
CA ALA A 116 17.74 -12.61 7.10
C ALA A 116 16.85 -13.32 6.06
N CYS A 117 15.79 -12.66 5.60
CA CYS A 117 14.89 -13.18 4.56
C CYS A 117 15.60 -13.32 3.21
N CYS A 118 16.34 -12.29 2.77
CA CYS A 118 17.13 -12.35 1.54
C CYS A 118 18.17 -13.48 1.59
N LEU A 119 18.85 -13.66 2.71
CA LEU A 119 19.79 -14.77 2.92
C LEU A 119 19.09 -16.14 2.82
N LYS A 120 17.86 -16.25 3.34
CA LYS A 120 17.04 -17.47 3.31
C LYS A 120 16.58 -17.83 1.90
N ILE A 121 16.19 -16.83 1.09
CA ILE A 121 15.84 -17.01 -0.33
C ILE A 121 17.06 -17.45 -1.14
N LEU A 122 18.21 -16.80 -0.92
CA LEU A 122 19.46 -17.11 -1.62
C LEU A 122 19.96 -18.52 -1.27
N LYS A 123 19.80 -18.94 -0.01
CA LYS A 123 20.09 -20.30 0.45
C LYS A 123 19.14 -21.34 -0.17
N ARG A 124 17.83 -21.04 -0.30
CA ARG A 124 16.88 -21.92 -0.98
C ARG A 124 17.18 -22.07 -2.47
N HIS A 125 17.55 -20.99 -3.16
CA HIS A 125 17.97 -21.05 -4.57
C HIS A 125 19.24 -21.89 -4.76
N ARG A 126 20.23 -21.72 -3.87
CA ARG A 126 21.45 -22.54 -3.88
C ARG A 126 21.17 -24.02 -3.60
N SER A 127 20.23 -24.34 -2.71
CA SER A 127 19.83 -25.73 -2.44
C SER A 127 19.02 -26.36 -3.58
N ALA A 128 18.21 -25.58 -4.30
CA ALA A 128 17.48 -26.06 -5.48
C ALA A 128 18.44 -26.37 -6.65
N GLU A 129 19.50 -25.58 -6.82
CA GLU A 129 20.52 -25.78 -7.86
C GLU A 129 21.45 -26.98 -7.58
N VAL A 130 21.69 -27.30 -6.30
CA VAL A 130 22.44 -28.50 -5.90
C VAL A 130 21.62 -29.78 -6.09
N SER A 131 20.29 -29.70 -6.00
CA SER A 131 19.39 -30.84 -6.21
C SER A 131 19.15 -31.19 -7.69
N SER A 132 19.53 -30.34 -8.65
CA SER A 132 19.28 -30.52 -10.08
C SER A 132 20.48 -30.96 -10.91
N ARG A 133 21.60 -31.36 -10.29
CA ARG A 133 22.73 -31.97 -11.03
C ARG A 133 22.56 -33.50 -11.09
N PRO A 134 22.48 -34.12 -12.28
CA PRO A 134 22.50 -35.57 -12.39
C PRO A 134 23.91 -36.09 -12.04
N SER A 135 23.94 -37.13 -11.21
CA SER A 135 25.13 -37.94 -10.95
C SER A 135 25.61 -38.59 -12.25
N THR A 136 26.82 -38.26 -12.69
CA THR A 136 27.58 -39.12 -13.60
C THR A 136 29.01 -39.18 -13.09
N GLU A 137 29.32 -40.29 -12.42
CA GLU A 137 30.69 -40.70 -12.11
C GLU A 137 31.38 -41.17 -13.40
N ALA A 138 32.61 -40.68 -13.65
CA ALA A 138 33.66 -41.45 -14.31
C ALA A 138 35.04 -40.80 -14.05
N SER A 139 35.78 -41.44 -13.13
CA SER A 139 37.21 -41.82 -13.21
C SER A 139 38.32 -40.79 -13.55
N PHE A 140 39.23 -40.61 -12.57
CA PHE A 140 40.55 -39.95 -12.60
C PHE A 140 41.59 -40.62 -13.55
N PRO A 141 42.76 -39.99 -13.87
CA PRO A 141 43.95 -40.07 -12.98
C PRO A 141 44.81 -38.78 -12.82
N LEU A 142 45.21 -38.55 -11.56
CA LEU A 142 46.47 -38.04 -10.98
C LEU A 142 47.60 -37.48 -11.89
N ILE A 143 48.16 -36.29 -11.58
CA ILE A 143 49.60 -36.01 -11.23
C ILE A 143 49.73 -34.60 -10.55
N HIS A 144 50.20 -34.62 -9.29
CA HIS A 144 51.07 -33.72 -8.49
C HIS A 144 51.14 -32.17 -8.64
N GLN A 145 50.73 -31.51 -7.54
CA GLN A 145 51.53 -30.74 -6.57
C GLN A 145 52.11 -29.34 -6.91
N GLY A 146 51.66 -28.35 -6.13
CA GLY A 146 52.32 -27.07 -5.87
C GLY A 146 51.47 -26.21 -4.92
N GLY A 147 51.72 -26.31 -3.61
CA GLY A 147 50.99 -25.58 -2.58
C GLY A 147 51.43 -24.12 -2.40
N PHE A 148 50.53 -23.29 -1.84
CA PHE A 148 50.86 -22.02 -1.21
C PHE A 148 49.77 -21.68 -0.18
N LEU A 149 49.92 -22.06 1.08
CA LEU A 149 50.51 -21.32 2.21
C LEU A 149 49.66 -20.15 2.71
N CYS A 150 49.12 -20.35 3.92
CA CYS A 150 48.49 -19.37 4.80
C CYS A 150 49.41 -18.16 5.05
N HIS A 151 48.82 -16.98 5.25
CA HIS A 151 49.44 -15.96 6.07
C HIS A 151 48.42 -15.41 7.07
N GLN A 152 48.55 -15.90 8.29
CA GLN A 152 48.18 -15.21 9.52
C GLN A 152 49.29 -14.20 9.83
N VAL A 153 48.92 -13.01 10.25
CA VAL A 153 49.80 -12.11 11.02
C VAL A 153 49.01 -11.72 12.25
N ASP A 154 49.39 -12.35 13.37
CA ASP A 154 49.15 -11.87 14.73
C ASP A 154 50.26 -10.89 15.12
N GLY A 155 49.93 -9.96 16.01
CA GLY A 155 50.84 -8.98 16.59
C GLY A 155 50.16 -8.07 17.61
N ASP A 156 49.79 -8.67 18.75
CA ASP A 156 49.59 -8.12 20.11
C ASP A 156 50.41 -6.85 20.43
N ALA A 157 50.12 -5.98 21.40
CA ALA A 157 49.04 -5.69 22.35
C ALA A 157 49.61 -4.55 23.23
N ILE A 158 48.85 -3.54 23.66
CA ILE A 158 49.06 -2.91 24.99
C ILE A 158 47.70 -2.46 25.57
N LEU A 159 47.43 -3.08 26.71
CA LEU A 159 46.46 -2.80 27.76
C LEU A 159 46.79 -1.49 28.49
N GLU A 160 45.80 -0.63 28.75
CA GLU A 160 45.78 0.10 30.03
C GLU A 160 44.33 0.37 30.51
N LYS A 161 44.01 -0.23 31.66
CA LYS A 161 42.85 0.07 32.50
C LYS A 161 43.15 1.33 33.31
N ALA A 162 42.13 2.18 33.52
CA ALA A 162 42.04 3.00 34.72
C ALA A 162 40.61 3.03 35.26
N HIS A 163 40.50 2.51 36.48
CA HIS A 163 39.39 2.62 37.41
C HIS A 163 39.54 3.95 38.18
N ASP A 164 38.42 4.49 38.69
CA ASP A 164 38.22 4.88 40.09
C ASP A 164 37.62 6.27 40.40
N LYS A 165 36.63 6.21 41.32
CA LYS A 165 36.23 7.15 42.41
C LYS A 165 35.31 8.37 42.20
N ASN A 166 34.11 8.23 42.82
CA ASN A 166 33.55 9.01 43.94
C ASN A 166 33.30 10.54 43.80
N ASN A 167 32.05 11.00 43.94
CA ASN A 167 31.40 11.32 45.24
C ASN A 167 30.10 12.16 45.09
N HIS A 168 29.12 11.83 45.95
CA HIS A 168 28.11 12.67 46.65
C HIS A 168 27.42 13.87 45.94
N HIS A 169 26.09 13.84 45.87
CA HIS A 169 25.25 14.49 46.90
C HIS A 169 23.77 14.09 46.78
N ALA A 170 23.21 13.67 47.92
CA ALA A 170 21.79 13.59 48.17
C ALA A 170 21.26 14.98 48.53
N VAL A 171 20.05 15.33 48.07
CA VAL A 171 19.07 16.13 48.80
C VAL A 171 17.66 15.65 48.41
N SER A 172 17.00 15.02 49.37
CA SER A 172 15.55 14.88 49.45
C SER A 172 14.92 16.19 49.93
N ILE A 173 13.63 16.40 49.63
CA ILE A 173 12.55 16.77 50.57
C ILE A 173 11.28 17.10 49.75
N ASN A 174 10.28 16.23 49.95
CA ASN A 174 8.85 16.46 50.25
C ASN A 174 8.26 17.85 49.90
N THR A 175 6.98 18.00 49.54
CA THR A 175 5.81 17.53 50.33
C THR A 175 4.52 17.78 49.53
N SER A 176 3.60 16.82 49.67
CA SER A 176 2.13 16.86 49.71
C SER A 176 1.35 18.06 49.15
N ASP A 177 0.24 17.76 48.46
CA ASP A 177 -1.03 17.86 49.18
C ASP A 177 -2.12 16.92 48.64
N GLN A 178 -2.94 16.50 49.61
CA GLN A 178 -3.85 15.36 49.61
C GLN A 178 -5.27 15.90 49.89
N GLN A 179 -6.29 15.43 49.16
CA GLN A 179 -7.68 15.36 49.63
C GLN A 179 -8.45 14.48 48.62
N VAL A 180 -8.79 13.21 48.89
CA VAL A 180 -9.69 12.62 49.89
C VAL A 180 -11.12 13.15 49.84
N LYS A 181 -12.04 12.33 49.30
CA LYS A 181 -13.29 11.96 49.97
C LYS A 181 -13.85 10.61 49.48
N ASN A 182 -14.26 9.84 50.49
CA ASN A 182 -14.66 8.43 50.57
C ASN A 182 -16.11 8.11 50.11
N GLY A 183 -16.36 6.79 49.96
CA GLY A 183 -17.57 6.11 50.44
C GLY A 183 -18.08 5.01 49.50
N GLU A 184 -17.64 3.75 49.64
CA GLU A 184 -18.34 2.58 50.27
C GLU A 184 -19.58 2.08 49.49
N HIS A 185 -19.91 0.79 49.28
CA HIS A 185 -19.71 -0.50 49.98
C HIS A 185 -20.12 -1.62 48.97
N ARG A 186 -19.57 -2.84 48.90
CA ARG A 186 -19.97 -4.02 49.69
C ARG A 186 -19.24 -5.29 49.17
N LYS A 187 -18.80 -6.13 50.11
CA LYS A 187 -18.11 -7.44 49.96
C LYS A 187 -19.03 -8.58 49.51
N THR A 188 -18.44 -9.62 48.90
CA THR A 188 -18.62 -11.03 49.31
C THR A 188 -17.43 -11.89 48.85
N SER A 189 -16.95 -12.72 49.77
CA SER A 189 -15.83 -13.68 49.72
C SER A 189 -16.36 -15.11 49.67
N ILE A 190 -15.70 -16.03 48.96
CA ILE A 190 -15.61 -17.46 49.31
C ILE A 190 -14.20 -17.96 48.95
N ASP A 191 -13.65 -18.75 49.86
CA ASP A 191 -12.29 -19.29 49.98
C ASP A 191 -12.20 -20.74 49.45
N GLN A 192 -10.97 -21.26 49.38
CA GLN A 192 -10.57 -22.65 49.68
C GLN A 192 -9.95 -23.53 48.55
N SER A 193 -8.60 -23.49 48.51
CA SER A 193 -7.58 -24.58 48.42
C SER A 193 -7.73 -25.80 47.49
N ASP A 194 -6.68 -26.13 46.69
CA ASP A 194 -5.68 -27.15 47.06
C ASP A 194 -4.51 -27.32 46.03
N LEU A 195 -3.44 -27.94 46.55
CA LEU A 195 -2.05 -28.17 46.13
C LEU A 195 -1.68 -28.60 44.67
N MET A 196 -0.54 -28.04 44.23
CA MET A 196 0.67 -28.63 43.60
C MET A 196 0.55 -29.75 42.54
N VAL A 197 1.09 -29.50 41.33
CA VAL A 197 2.28 -30.18 40.75
C VAL A 197 2.96 -29.23 39.76
N ARG A 198 4.29 -29.17 39.86
CA ARG A 198 5.24 -28.45 39.02
C ARG A 198 5.59 -29.34 37.82
N GLU A 199 5.31 -28.88 36.60
CA GLU A 199 6.06 -29.33 35.42
C GLU A 199 6.73 -28.11 34.80
N GLU A 200 8.06 -28.19 34.71
CA GLU A 200 8.91 -27.28 33.97
C GLU A 200 8.57 -27.40 32.48
N GLU A 201 8.14 -26.30 31.87
CA GLU A 201 8.20 -26.16 30.40
C GLU A 201 9.21 -25.07 30.04
N ASN A 202 10.30 -25.55 29.48
CA ASN A 202 11.37 -24.79 28.84
C ASN A 202 10.83 -24.23 27.52
N PRO A 203 10.92 -22.91 27.21
CA PRO A 203 10.38 -22.40 25.97
C PRO A 203 11.37 -22.69 24.83
N ASP A 204 11.07 -23.73 24.04
CA ASP A 204 11.68 -23.90 22.72
C ASP A 204 11.11 -22.81 21.79
N SER A 205 12.00 -22.01 21.24
CA SER A 205 11.76 -20.79 20.44
C SER A 205 11.10 -21.01 19.06
N LYS A 206 10.16 -21.95 18.92
CA LYS A 206 9.51 -22.29 17.64
C LYS A 206 8.03 -21.98 17.51
N ASP A 207 7.34 -21.66 18.62
CA ASP A 207 5.88 -21.55 18.60
C ASP A 207 5.32 -20.14 18.32
N VAL A 208 6.17 -19.12 18.21
CA VAL A 208 5.73 -17.73 18.00
C VAL A 208 5.40 -17.43 16.53
N ASP A 209 6.14 -18.04 15.59
CA ASP A 209 5.95 -17.81 14.15
C ASP A 209 4.73 -18.55 13.57
N ASP A 210 4.42 -19.74 14.06
CA ASP A 210 3.32 -20.56 13.52
C ASP A 210 1.95 -20.07 14.04
N ASN A 211 1.90 -19.59 15.28
CA ASN A 211 0.69 -19.06 15.88
C ASN A 211 0.26 -17.71 15.24
N THR A 212 1.23 -16.86 14.87
CA THR A 212 0.98 -15.57 14.21
C THR A 212 0.37 -15.75 12.82
N ASN A 213 0.96 -16.64 12.00
CA ASN A 213 0.46 -16.96 10.66
C ASN A 213 -0.91 -17.66 10.71
N THR A 214 -1.12 -18.54 11.68
CA THR A 214 -2.40 -19.22 11.91
C THR A 214 -3.48 -18.22 12.32
N SER A 215 -3.17 -17.23 13.17
CA SER A 215 -4.12 -16.18 13.57
C SER A 215 -4.49 -15.23 12.42
N LEU A 216 -3.53 -14.87 11.56
CA LEU A 216 -3.74 -13.98 10.41
C LEU A 216 -4.58 -14.67 9.32
N LEU A 217 -4.28 -15.94 9.04
CA LEU A 217 -5.09 -16.75 8.13
C LEU A 217 -6.50 -16.97 8.69
N HIS A 218 -6.64 -17.18 9.99
CA HIS A 218 -7.94 -17.32 10.64
C HIS A 218 -8.76 -16.02 10.55
N GLY A 219 -8.16 -14.86 10.78
CA GLY A 219 -8.79 -13.55 10.61
C GLY A 219 -9.23 -13.29 9.17
N THR A 220 -8.38 -13.60 8.20
CA THR A 220 -8.69 -13.45 6.77
C THR A 220 -9.82 -14.38 6.33
N LEU A 221 -9.80 -15.63 6.81
CA LEU A 221 -10.85 -16.62 6.53
C LEU A 221 -12.20 -16.21 7.15
N LEU A 222 -12.17 -15.64 8.36
CA LEU A 222 -13.34 -15.07 9.02
C LEU A 222 -13.94 -13.91 8.23
N LEU A 223 -13.10 -13.08 7.62
CA LEU A 223 -13.52 -11.93 6.81
C LEU A 223 -14.19 -12.39 5.50
N ILE A 224 -13.59 -13.36 4.81
CA ILE A 224 -14.15 -13.98 3.58
C ILE A 224 -15.49 -14.67 3.86
N LYS A 225 -15.72 -15.18 5.07
CA LYS A 225 -16.99 -15.84 5.43
C LYS A 225 -18.16 -14.86 5.58
N ARG A 226 -17.91 -13.55 5.71
CA ARG A 226 -18.96 -12.54 5.94
C ARG A 226 -19.70 -12.19 4.63
N PRO A 227 -21.05 -12.16 4.63
CA PRO A 227 -21.83 -11.80 3.45
C PRO A 227 -21.64 -10.33 3.04
N THR A 228 -21.36 -9.45 4.01
CA THR A 228 -21.13 -8.02 3.80
C THR A 228 -19.88 -7.78 2.95
N PHE A 229 -18.80 -8.53 3.18
CA PHE A 229 -17.60 -8.47 2.36
C PHE A 229 -17.89 -8.79 0.89
N TRP A 230 -18.58 -9.89 0.60
CA TRP A 230 -18.91 -10.26 -0.78
C TRP A 230 -19.81 -9.25 -1.49
N LEU A 231 -20.78 -8.68 -0.77
CA LEU A 231 -21.64 -7.63 -1.32
C LEU A 231 -20.85 -6.36 -1.67
N LEU A 232 -19.97 -5.91 -0.76
CA LEU A 232 -19.09 -4.76 -1.01
C LEU A 232 -18.11 -5.03 -2.15
N LEU A 233 -17.52 -6.23 -2.21
CA LEU A 233 -16.58 -6.62 -3.25
C LEU A 233 -17.25 -6.71 -4.62
N PHE A 234 -18.41 -7.36 -4.70
CA PHE A 234 -19.18 -7.45 -5.94
C PHE A 234 -19.57 -6.06 -6.45
N TRP A 235 -20.09 -5.20 -5.57
CA TRP A 235 -20.39 -3.82 -5.91
C TRP A 235 -19.15 -3.05 -6.39
N PHE A 236 -18.02 -3.19 -5.68
CA PHE A 236 -16.77 -2.56 -6.06
C PHE A 236 -16.31 -3.00 -7.47
N ILE A 237 -16.37 -4.30 -7.78
CA ILE A 237 -16.02 -4.84 -9.10
C ILE A 237 -16.96 -4.28 -10.18
N CYS A 238 -18.28 -4.27 -9.94
CA CYS A 238 -19.24 -3.70 -10.88
C CYS A 238 -18.96 -2.22 -11.13
N GLN A 239 -18.74 -1.45 -10.07
CA GLN A 239 -18.44 -0.03 -10.14
C GLN A 239 -17.15 0.23 -10.92
N ASP A 240 -16.08 -0.47 -10.58
CA ASP A 240 -14.78 -0.30 -11.22
C ASP A 240 -14.85 -0.63 -12.72
N THR A 241 -15.58 -1.69 -13.08
CA THR A 241 -15.83 -2.06 -14.48
C THR A 241 -16.53 -0.94 -15.24
N ILE A 242 -17.54 -0.30 -14.64
CA ILE A 242 -18.26 0.82 -15.27
C ILE A 242 -17.32 2.02 -15.46
N ILE A 243 -16.54 2.37 -14.42
CA ILE A 243 -15.59 3.49 -14.45
C ILE A 243 -14.53 3.26 -15.53
N VAL A 244 -13.88 2.09 -15.53
CA VAL A 244 -12.82 1.73 -16.48
C VAL A 244 -13.36 1.70 -17.91
N THR A 245 -14.55 1.15 -18.11
CA THR A 245 -15.20 1.12 -19.43
C THR A 245 -15.50 2.54 -19.93
N TYR A 246 -16.09 3.38 -19.07
CA TYR A 246 -16.37 4.77 -19.41
C TYR A 246 -15.09 5.52 -19.75
N GLN A 247 -14.04 5.41 -18.93
CA GLN A 247 -12.77 6.08 -19.16
C GLN A 247 -12.08 5.59 -20.44
N GLY A 248 -12.13 4.28 -20.72
CA GLY A 248 -11.57 3.68 -21.95
C GLY A 248 -12.28 4.15 -23.22
N CYS A 249 -13.61 4.33 -23.16
CA CYS A 249 -14.41 4.78 -24.30
C CYS A 249 -14.56 6.31 -24.37
N PHE A 250 -14.20 7.05 -23.32
CA PHE A 250 -14.46 8.48 -23.16
C PHE A 250 -14.01 9.30 -24.38
N TYR A 251 -12.77 9.10 -24.82
CA TYR A 251 -12.22 9.83 -25.95
C TYR A 251 -13.01 9.56 -27.25
N ALA A 252 -13.38 8.29 -27.49
CA ALA A 252 -14.17 7.91 -28.66
C ALA A 252 -15.58 8.52 -28.63
N ILE A 253 -16.22 8.52 -27.45
CA ILE A 253 -17.55 9.09 -27.21
C ILE A 253 -17.56 10.60 -27.49
N ILE A 254 -16.62 11.34 -26.89
CA ILE A 254 -16.53 12.79 -27.09
C ILE A 254 -16.13 13.13 -28.53
N ASN A 255 -15.26 12.34 -29.16
CA ASN A 255 -14.91 12.55 -30.57
C ASN A 255 -16.11 12.34 -31.50
N TYR A 256 -16.95 11.34 -31.21
CA TYR A 256 -18.19 11.06 -31.94
C TYR A 256 -19.21 12.21 -31.79
N TYR A 257 -19.54 12.60 -30.56
CA TYR A 257 -20.52 13.67 -30.30
C TYR A 257 -20.00 15.07 -30.62
N GLY A 258 -18.69 15.29 -30.54
CA GLY A 258 -18.03 16.54 -30.88
C GLY A 258 -17.86 16.77 -32.39
N ASN A 259 -18.47 15.96 -33.25
CA ASN A 259 -18.37 16.04 -34.71
C ASN A 259 -16.91 16.08 -35.23
N ASN A 260 -15.99 15.36 -34.57
CA ASN A 260 -14.54 15.38 -34.86
C ASN A 260 -13.88 16.76 -34.78
N VAL A 261 -14.52 17.74 -34.12
CA VAL A 261 -13.94 19.06 -33.90
C VAL A 261 -12.88 18.96 -32.81
N LYS A 262 -11.60 19.06 -33.21
CA LYS A 262 -10.46 18.91 -32.30
C LYS A 262 -10.48 19.85 -31.09
N SER A 263 -10.96 21.09 -31.26
CA SER A 263 -11.06 22.06 -30.15
C SER A 263 -12.06 21.62 -29.09
N THR A 264 -13.21 21.07 -29.50
CA THR A 264 -14.23 20.52 -28.59
C THR A 264 -13.67 19.34 -27.81
N VAL A 265 -13.10 18.35 -28.51
CA VAL A 265 -12.51 17.16 -27.86
C VAL A 265 -11.42 17.58 -26.87
N SER A 266 -10.54 18.50 -27.27
CA SER A 266 -9.51 19.08 -26.39
C SER A 266 -10.11 19.67 -25.12
N MET A 267 -11.11 20.54 -25.25
CA MET A 267 -11.76 21.19 -24.09
C MET A 267 -12.33 20.18 -23.10
N TYR A 268 -13.02 19.15 -23.58
CA TYR A 268 -13.60 18.11 -22.71
C TYR A 268 -12.52 17.26 -22.03
N THR A 269 -11.45 16.90 -22.74
CA THR A 269 -10.32 16.18 -22.13
C THR A 269 -9.60 17.03 -21.07
N ASP A 270 -9.49 18.34 -21.30
CA ASP A 270 -8.85 19.26 -20.35
C ASP A 270 -9.70 19.40 -19.09
N VAL A 271 -11.02 19.55 -19.24
CA VAL A 271 -11.98 19.61 -18.12
C VAL A 271 -12.00 18.29 -17.34
N TYR A 272 -11.96 17.15 -18.03
CA TYR A 272 -11.85 15.83 -17.40
C TYR A 272 -10.63 15.76 -16.46
N SER A 273 -9.47 16.21 -16.93
CA SER A 273 -8.26 16.25 -16.11
C SER A 273 -8.39 17.20 -14.91
N TRP A 274 -9.03 18.35 -15.05
CA TRP A 274 -9.29 19.24 -13.92
C TRP A 274 -10.20 18.62 -12.86
N PHE A 275 -11.23 17.88 -13.27
CA PHE A 275 -12.10 17.19 -12.32
C PHE A 275 -11.37 16.11 -11.50
N GLN A 276 -10.36 15.46 -12.07
CA GLN A 276 -9.51 14.55 -11.31
C GLN A 276 -8.74 15.25 -10.19
N VAL A 277 -8.32 16.52 -10.38
CA VAL A 277 -7.70 17.31 -9.30
C VAL A 277 -8.72 17.63 -8.20
N VAL A 278 -9.97 17.92 -8.59
CA VAL A 278 -11.07 18.17 -7.63
C VAL A 278 -11.33 16.96 -6.73
N SER A 279 -11.10 15.74 -7.23
CA SER A 279 -11.31 14.52 -6.46
C SER A 279 -10.43 14.43 -5.21
N LEU A 280 -9.22 14.99 -5.24
CA LEU A 280 -8.34 15.08 -4.08
C LEU A 280 -8.95 15.92 -2.95
N PHE A 281 -9.57 17.04 -3.30
CA PHE A 281 -10.27 17.88 -2.32
C PHE A 281 -11.52 17.18 -1.78
N TRP A 282 -12.18 16.37 -2.59
CA TRP A 282 -13.32 15.55 -2.16
C TRP A 282 -12.91 14.36 -1.28
N ALA A 283 -11.68 13.87 -1.42
CA ALA A 283 -11.15 12.78 -0.61
C ALA A 283 -11.09 13.15 0.88
N LEU A 284 -10.67 14.37 1.21
CA LEU A 284 -10.53 14.81 2.61
C LEU A 284 -11.85 14.76 3.41
N PRO A 285 -12.96 15.39 2.99
CA PRO A 285 -14.22 15.31 3.72
C PRO A 285 -14.79 13.90 3.75
N THR A 286 -14.64 13.14 2.66
CA THR A 286 -15.08 11.73 2.59
C THR A 286 -14.35 10.87 3.63
N GLY A 287 -13.03 11.04 3.72
CA GLY A 287 -12.18 10.38 4.69
C GLY A 287 -12.51 10.74 6.14
N LEU A 288 -12.65 12.03 6.44
CA LEU A 288 -13.01 12.50 7.78
C LEU A 288 -14.41 12.04 8.20
N MET A 289 -15.36 12.01 7.27
CA MET A 289 -16.69 11.46 7.50
C MET A 289 -16.59 9.97 7.87
N LEU A 290 -15.78 9.20 7.14
CA LEU A 290 -15.61 7.77 7.37
C LEU A 290 -14.90 7.46 8.68
N ASP A 291 -13.85 8.20 9.04
CA ASP A 291 -13.19 8.07 10.35
C ASP A 291 -14.15 8.39 11.51
N LYS A 292 -14.99 9.44 11.37
CA LYS A 292 -16.04 9.74 12.37
C LYS A 292 -17.07 8.63 12.48
N LEU A 293 -17.53 8.10 11.35
CA LEU A 293 -18.51 7.01 11.28
C LEU A 293 -17.97 5.76 12.00
N ILE A 294 -16.73 5.37 11.69
CA ILE A 294 -16.04 4.23 12.29
C ILE A 294 -15.81 4.45 13.79
N ALA A 295 -15.37 5.64 14.21
CA ALA A 295 -15.15 5.98 15.61
C ALA A 295 -16.44 5.99 16.43
N SER A 296 -17.58 6.32 15.81
CA SER A 296 -18.90 6.33 16.45
C SER A 296 -19.57 4.96 16.56
N SER A 297 -19.07 3.95 15.84
CA SER A 297 -19.69 2.61 15.81
C SER A 297 -19.16 1.69 16.91
N THR A 298 -20.05 0.90 17.51
CA THR A 298 -19.66 -0.21 18.41
C THR A 298 -19.03 -1.35 17.61
N LYS A 299 -18.29 -2.27 18.27
CA LYS A 299 -17.66 -3.43 17.58
C LYS A 299 -18.66 -4.31 16.83
N GLU A 300 -19.90 -4.43 17.30
CA GLU A 300 -20.97 -5.20 16.64
C GLU A 300 -21.65 -4.42 15.49
N ASP A 301 -21.68 -3.08 15.56
CA ASP A 301 -22.34 -2.23 14.54
C ASP A 301 -21.41 -1.78 13.39
N LYS A 302 -20.12 -2.13 13.46
CA LYS A 302 -19.11 -1.67 12.51
C LYS A 302 -19.41 -2.09 11.07
N GLU A 303 -20.09 -3.22 10.85
CA GLU A 303 -20.52 -3.63 9.50
C GLU A 303 -21.68 -2.76 8.97
N ARG A 304 -22.62 -2.37 9.85
CA ARG A 304 -23.77 -1.53 9.48
C ARG A 304 -23.33 -0.12 9.10
N CYS A 305 -22.26 0.35 9.70
CA CYS A 305 -21.57 1.60 9.39
C CYS A 305 -21.23 1.69 7.89
N PHE A 306 -20.79 0.60 7.25
CA PHE A 306 -20.44 0.61 5.81
C PHE A 306 -21.64 0.49 4.86
N MET A 307 -22.83 0.14 5.36
CA MET A 307 -24.05 0.05 4.53
C MET A 307 -24.55 1.42 4.07
N VAL A 308 -24.35 2.47 4.88
CA VAL A 308 -24.74 3.84 4.53
C VAL A 308 -23.90 4.37 3.35
N PRO A 309 -22.55 4.34 3.40
CA PRO A 309 -21.71 4.66 2.25
C PRO A 309 -22.00 3.79 1.02
N LEU A 310 -22.28 2.50 1.21
CA LEU A 310 -22.64 1.59 0.12
C LEU A 310 -23.95 2.03 -0.57
N SER A 311 -24.99 2.34 0.20
CA SER A 311 -26.29 2.80 -0.33
C SER A 311 -26.15 4.11 -1.10
N LEU A 312 -25.33 5.04 -0.58
CA LEU A 312 -25.01 6.29 -1.27
C LEU A 312 -24.23 6.03 -2.56
N ALA A 313 -23.26 5.11 -2.55
CA ALA A 313 -22.49 4.75 -3.74
C ALA A 313 -23.39 4.11 -4.81
N ILE A 314 -24.36 3.28 -4.43
CA ILE A 314 -25.36 2.71 -5.34
C ILE A 314 -26.20 3.82 -5.98
N PHE A 315 -26.71 4.73 -5.17
CA PHE A 315 -27.50 5.86 -5.67
C PHE A 315 -26.70 6.70 -6.68
N VAL A 316 -25.45 7.08 -6.34
CA VAL A 316 -24.59 7.83 -7.24
C VAL A 316 -24.24 7.03 -8.50
N GLY A 317 -24.01 5.72 -8.40
CA GLY A 317 -23.75 4.84 -9.54
C GLY A 317 -24.93 4.76 -10.51
N ILE A 318 -26.17 4.77 -10.01
CA ILE A 318 -27.39 4.84 -10.84
C ILE A 318 -27.46 6.20 -11.56
N VAL A 319 -27.22 7.30 -10.84
CA VAL A 319 -27.21 8.65 -11.42
C VAL A 319 -26.17 8.77 -12.54
N VAL A 320 -24.96 8.24 -12.30
CA VAL A 320 -23.89 8.16 -13.31
C VAL A 320 -24.33 7.35 -14.52
N SER A 321 -24.92 6.17 -14.29
CA SER A 321 -25.38 5.30 -15.38
C SER A 321 -26.44 5.98 -16.25
N ILE A 322 -27.38 6.69 -15.63
CA ILE A 322 -28.39 7.50 -16.34
C ILE A 322 -27.72 8.62 -17.13
N ALA A 323 -26.77 9.34 -16.52
CA ALA A 323 -26.05 10.44 -17.19
C ALA A 323 -25.25 9.94 -18.41
N CYS A 324 -24.66 8.75 -18.35
CA CYS A 324 -23.91 8.14 -19.46
C CYS A 324 -24.80 7.67 -20.63
N ILE A 325 -26.08 7.34 -20.38
CA ILE A 325 -27.02 6.93 -21.44
C ILE A 325 -27.51 8.14 -22.26
N ILE A 326 -27.56 9.32 -21.66
CA ILE A 326 -28.10 10.51 -22.31
C ILE A 326 -27.10 11.00 -23.38
N PRO A 327 -27.46 11.03 -24.68
CA PRO A 327 -26.57 11.38 -25.78
C PRO A 327 -26.41 12.91 -25.92
N VAL A 328 -26.23 13.61 -24.80
CA VAL A 328 -26.05 15.06 -24.75
C VAL A 328 -24.64 15.33 -24.27
N ILE A 329 -23.85 16.03 -25.07
CA ILE A 329 -22.44 16.28 -24.79
C ILE A 329 -22.23 17.03 -23.45
N GLU A 330 -23.14 17.95 -23.10
CA GLU A 330 -23.11 18.69 -21.83
C GLU A 330 -23.33 17.77 -20.62
N MET A 331 -24.16 16.74 -20.75
CA MET A 331 -24.41 15.77 -19.68
C MET A 331 -23.17 14.92 -19.38
N HIS A 332 -22.21 14.86 -20.31
CA HIS A 332 -20.96 14.17 -20.06
C HIS A 332 -20.09 14.93 -19.04
N PHE A 333 -20.20 16.26 -18.90
CA PHE A 333 -19.52 16.97 -17.80
C PHE A 333 -20.02 16.50 -16.43
N VAL A 334 -21.34 16.35 -16.32
CA VAL A 334 -22.00 15.87 -15.11
C VAL A 334 -21.57 14.43 -14.85
N ALA A 335 -21.58 13.57 -15.87
CA ALA A 335 -21.14 12.18 -15.76
C ALA A 335 -19.67 12.08 -15.30
N ILE A 336 -18.77 12.86 -15.87
CA ILE A 336 -17.34 12.92 -15.47
C ILE A 336 -17.19 13.31 -14.01
N PHE A 337 -17.88 14.37 -13.58
CA PHE A 337 -17.79 14.86 -12.21
C PHE A 337 -18.25 13.78 -11.23
N PHE A 338 -19.42 13.18 -11.46
CA PHE A 338 -19.93 12.12 -10.59
C PHE A 338 -19.06 10.86 -10.66
N HIS A 339 -18.51 10.50 -11.81
CA HIS A 339 -17.54 9.40 -11.92
C HIS A 339 -16.31 9.63 -11.05
N SER A 340 -15.77 10.84 -11.05
CA SER A 340 -14.60 11.21 -10.26
C SER A 340 -14.90 11.10 -8.76
N VAL A 341 -16.02 11.68 -8.31
CA VAL A 341 -16.50 11.59 -6.92
C VAL A 341 -16.74 10.13 -6.50
N LEU A 342 -17.41 9.37 -7.36
CA LEU A 342 -17.80 7.98 -7.12
C LEU A 342 -16.59 7.06 -7.03
N LYS A 343 -15.58 7.27 -7.87
CA LYS A 343 -14.32 6.53 -7.86
C LYS A 343 -13.59 6.73 -6.53
N THR A 344 -13.27 7.97 -6.17
CA THR A 344 -12.54 8.27 -4.93
C THR A 344 -13.29 7.73 -3.69
N GLY A 345 -14.61 7.91 -3.64
CA GLY A 345 -15.43 7.44 -2.53
C GLY A 345 -15.52 5.91 -2.43
N SER A 346 -15.76 5.21 -3.55
CA SER A 346 -15.93 3.75 -3.56
C SER A 346 -14.64 3.02 -3.17
N TYR A 347 -13.50 3.48 -3.70
CA TYR A 347 -12.17 2.95 -3.34
C TYR A 347 -11.87 3.15 -1.87
N ALA A 348 -12.11 4.35 -1.33
CA ALA A 348 -11.85 4.64 0.08
C ALA A 348 -12.72 3.81 1.02
N VAL A 349 -14.01 3.66 0.73
CA VAL A 349 -14.94 2.84 1.52
C VAL A 349 -14.52 1.37 1.54
N HIS A 350 -14.19 0.81 0.38
CA HIS A 350 -13.76 -0.60 0.28
C HIS A 350 -12.45 -0.84 1.03
N MET A 351 -11.46 0.03 0.84
CA MET A 351 -10.16 -0.10 1.49
C MET A 351 -10.24 0.13 3.01
N ALA A 352 -11.08 1.07 3.46
CA ALA A 352 -11.35 1.26 4.88
C ALA A 352 -12.09 0.06 5.50
N PHE A 353 -13.05 -0.55 4.78
CA PHE A 353 -13.72 -1.77 5.24
C PHE A 353 -12.71 -2.89 5.49
N VAL A 354 -11.92 -3.23 4.46
CA VAL A 354 -10.89 -4.29 4.53
C VAL A 354 -9.89 -4.03 5.65
N ALA A 355 -9.54 -2.77 5.87
CA ALA A 355 -8.57 -2.42 6.89
C ALA A 355 -9.19 -2.29 8.31
N SER A 356 -10.51 -2.29 8.45
CA SER A 356 -11.21 -2.08 9.72
C SER A 356 -11.73 -3.36 10.38
N VAL A 357 -11.85 -4.44 9.60
CA VAL A 357 -12.20 -5.80 10.04
C VAL A 357 -10.91 -6.56 10.30
#